data_AF-A0A8H3DTY7-F1
#
_entry.id   AF-A0A8H3DTY7-F1
#
_cell.length_a   1.000
_cell.length_b   1.000
_cell.length_c   1.000
_cell.angle_alpha   90.00
_cell.angle_beta   90.00
_cell.angle_gamma   90.00
#
_symmetry.space_group_name_H-M   'P 1'
#
loop_
_entity.id
_entity.type
_entity.pdbx_description
1 polymer ?
#
loop_
_entity_poly.entity_id
_entity_poly.type
_entity_poly.pdbx_seq_one_letter_code
_entity_poly.pdbx_strand_id
1 'polypeptide(L)'
;MPPDSKPEMHYGPRLSELIGLQELSLPQVSNPSRNEIRQAIYSLSDTQSVSYMNFATILAMERTPASSHLELLASDACIFPACIKILRKHCHVERQGLFDHIYGLLCFQTMVLSVQVAILLQTGRLGSFLASIRNQPHDSSIALLLCERVLQATTDASFGAKRRGTEWLLGWYDDEIAGRQWTSCRVR
;
A
#
# COMPACT_ATOMS: atom_id res chain seq x y z
N MET A 1 -24.79 -29.08 1.29
CA MET A 1 -23.37 -28.71 1.27
C MET A 1 -23.14 -27.87 0.03
N PRO A 2 -22.82 -26.57 0.14
CA PRO A 2 -22.41 -25.81 -1.02
C PRO A 2 -20.96 -26.19 -1.40
N PRO A 3 -20.61 -26.11 -2.69
CA PRO A 3 -19.37 -26.67 -3.21
C PRO A 3 -18.14 -25.86 -2.79
N ASP A 4 -17.04 -26.60 -2.61
CA ASP A 4 -15.68 -26.13 -2.40
C ASP A 4 -15.29 -24.98 -3.35
N SER A 5 -15.34 -23.74 -2.86
CA SER A 5 -14.63 -22.63 -3.48
C SER A 5 -13.13 -22.83 -3.20
N LYS A 6 -12.37 -23.26 -4.21
CA LYS A 6 -10.92 -23.49 -4.10
C LYS A 6 -10.23 -22.26 -3.46
N PRO A 7 -9.65 -22.39 -2.25
CA PRO A 7 -8.93 -21.31 -1.57
C PRO A 7 -7.81 -20.70 -2.45
N GLU A 8 -7.26 -21.48 -3.37
CA GLU A 8 -6.22 -21.10 -4.33
C GLU A 8 -6.61 -19.93 -5.24
N MET A 9 -7.88 -19.77 -5.62
CA MET A 9 -8.29 -18.62 -6.45
C MET A 9 -8.29 -17.29 -5.67
N HIS A 10 -8.43 -17.34 -4.35
CA HIS A 10 -8.55 -16.14 -3.52
C HIS A 10 -7.18 -15.59 -3.13
N TYR A 11 -6.28 -16.47 -2.68
CA TYR A 11 -4.93 -16.10 -2.24
C TYR A 11 -3.89 -16.11 -3.37
N GLY A 12 -4.22 -16.68 -4.53
CA GLY A 12 -3.30 -16.81 -5.66
C GLY A 12 -2.19 -17.85 -5.41
N PRO A 13 -1.20 -17.93 -6.31
CA PRO A 13 -0.12 -18.91 -6.22
C PRO A 13 0.76 -18.74 -4.98
N ARG A 14 1.44 -19.82 -4.59
CA ARG A 14 2.43 -19.79 -3.52
C ARG A 14 3.70 -19.09 -3.97
N LEU A 15 4.35 -18.34 -3.08
CA LEU A 15 5.61 -17.67 -3.39
C LEU A 15 6.72 -18.67 -3.76
N SER A 16 6.74 -19.85 -3.14
CA SER A 16 7.71 -20.91 -3.47
C SER A 16 7.61 -21.38 -4.91
N GLU A 17 6.41 -21.41 -5.49
CA GLU A 17 6.17 -21.80 -6.88
C GLU A 17 6.70 -20.73 -7.83
N LEU A 18 6.51 -19.45 -7.50
CA LEU A 18 7.01 -18.32 -8.29
C LEU A 18 8.53 -18.21 -8.27
N ILE A 19 9.15 -18.43 -7.10
CA ILE A 19 10.62 -18.43 -6.96
C ILE A 19 11.24 -19.59 -7.75
N GLY A 20 10.60 -20.76 -7.75
CA GLY A 20 11.06 -21.94 -8.50
C GLY A 20 11.01 -21.74 -10.02
N LEU A 21 10.14 -20.86 -10.51
CA LEU A 21 9.98 -20.55 -11.94
C LEU A 21 10.96 -19.48 -12.46
N GLN A 22 11.79 -18.85 -11.61
CA GLN A 22 12.64 -17.68 -11.92
C GLN A 22 11.92 -16.46 -12.52
N GLU A 23 10.63 -16.57 -12.79
CA GLU A 23 9.74 -15.51 -13.22
C GLU A 23 9.03 -14.96 -11.97
N LEU A 24 9.64 -13.99 -11.30
CA LEU A 24 8.90 -13.08 -10.41
C LEU A 24 8.01 -12.14 -11.24
N SER A 25 7.20 -12.72 -12.13
CA SER A 25 6.14 -12.06 -12.86
C SER A 25 4.95 -11.99 -11.92
N LEU A 26 4.95 -11.00 -11.03
CA LEU A 26 3.76 -10.67 -10.23
C LEU A 26 2.56 -10.47 -11.19
N PRO A 27 1.32 -10.78 -10.76
CA PRO A 27 0.12 -10.58 -11.55
C PRO A 27 0.09 -9.14 -12.06
N GLN A 28 0.22 -8.99 -13.37
CA GLN A 28 0.20 -7.68 -14.00
C GLN A 28 -1.23 -7.36 -14.39
N VAL A 29 -1.76 -6.29 -13.82
CA VAL A 29 -3.01 -5.68 -14.28
C VAL A 29 -2.62 -4.52 -15.20
N SER A 30 -2.85 -4.68 -16.50
CA SER A 30 -2.46 -3.69 -17.49
C SER A 30 -3.39 -2.48 -17.44
N ASN A 31 -2.85 -1.35 -16.98
CA ASN A 31 -3.47 -0.02 -17.03
C ASN A 31 -4.95 0.05 -16.61
N PRO A 32 -5.28 -0.29 -15.35
CA PRO A 32 -6.65 -0.22 -14.87
C PRO A 32 -7.15 1.23 -14.88
N SER A 33 -8.42 1.40 -15.23
CA SER A 33 -9.11 2.67 -15.16
C SER A 33 -9.22 3.18 -13.72
N ARG A 34 -9.38 4.50 -13.58
CA ARG A 34 -9.64 5.15 -12.29
C ARG A 34 -10.79 4.50 -11.51
N ASN A 35 -11.82 4.00 -12.20
CA ASN A 35 -12.97 3.37 -11.55
C ASN A 35 -12.66 1.96 -11.04
N GLU A 36 -11.92 1.16 -11.81
CA GLU A 36 -11.46 -0.17 -11.39
C GLU A 36 -10.56 -0.08 -10.16
N ILE A 37 -9.63 0.88 -10.14
CA ILE A 37 -8.78 1.14 -8.97
C ILE A 37 -9.63 1.51 -7.75
N ARG A 38 -10.60 2.42 -7.93
CA ARG A 38 -11.48 2.85 -6.83
C ARG A 38 -12.30 1.68 -6.28
N GLN A 39 -12.84 0.83 -7.15
CA GLN A 39 -13.57 -0.37 -6.75
C GLN A 39 -12.67 -1.34 -5.98
N ALA A 40 -11.45 -1.59 -6.47
CA ALA A 40 -10.49 -2.45 -5.79
C ALA A 40 -10.13 -1.92 -4.39
N ILE A 41 -9.95 -0.61 -4.25
CA ILE A 41 -9.72 0.07 -2.97
C ILE A 41 -10.93 -0.12 -2.04
N TYR A 42 -12.16 0.10 -2.52
CA TYR A 42 -13.36 -0.07 -1.68
C TYR A 42 -13.57 -1.52 -1.25
N SER A 43 -13.23 -2.50 -2.10
CA SER A 43 -13.32 -3.92 -1.75
C SER A 43 -12.47 -4.26 -0.53
N LEU A 44 -11.38 -3.53 -0.25
CA LEU A 44 -10.53 -3.76 0.94
C LEU A 44 -11.31 -3.69 2.26
N SER A 45 -12.42 -2.95 2.30
CA SER A 45 -13.28 -2.85 3.47
C SER A 45 -13.99 -4.16 3.83
N ASP A 46 -14.23 -5.03 2.85
CA ASP A 46 -14.83 -6.35 3.03
C ASP A 46 -13.77 -7.46 2.92
N THR A 47 -13.18 -7.79 4.06
CA THR A 47 -12.13 -8.81 4.19
C THR A 47 -12.51 -10.22 3.71
N GLN A 48 -13.77 -10.50 3.33
CA GLN A 48 -14.16 -11.80 2.78
C GLN A 48 -14.14 -11.84 1.25
N SER A 49 -14.31 -10.69 0.59
CA SER A 49 -14.37 -10.60 -0.88
C SER A 49 -13.07 -10.14 -1.54
N VAL A 50 -12.10 -9.66 -0.76
CA VAL A 50 -10.79 -9.20 -1.27
C VAL A 50 -9.96 -10.36 -1.79
N SER A 51 -9.70 -10.41 -3.09
CA SER A 51 -8.76 -11.34 -3.72
C SER A 51 -7.38 -10.72 -3.93
N TYR A 52 -6.39 -11.54 -4.27
CA TYR A 52 -5.06 -11.05 -4.66
C TYR A 52 -5.10 -10.10 -5.87
N MET A 53 -6.10 -10.24 -6.76
CA MET A 53 -6.29 -9.36 -7.91
C MET A 53 -6.68 -7.94 -7.50
N ASN A 54 -7.40 -7.75 -6.39
CA ASN A 54 -7.70 -6.41 -5.88
C ASN A 54 -6.41 -5.66 -5.53
N PHE A 55 -5.47 -6.33 -4.85
CA PHE A 55 -4.16 -5.74 -4.56
C PHE A 55 -3.34 -5.51 -5.84
N ALA A 56 -3.35 -6.45 -6.78
CA ALA A 56 -2.66 -6.28 -8.07
C ALA A 56 -3.20 -5.07 -8.86
N THR A 57 -4.52 -4.86 -8.88
CA THR A 57 -5.16 -3.68 -9.49
C THR A 57 -4.71 -2.38 -8.81
N ILE A 58 -4.56 -2.38 -7.49
CA ILE A 58 -4.07 -1.20 -6.74
C ILE A 58 -2.59 -0.95 -7.06
N LEU A 59 -1.75 -1.99 -7.05
CA LEU A 59 -0.32 -1.91 -7.32
C LEU A 59 0.02 -1.58 -8.77
N ALA A 60 -0.93 -1.73 -9.71
CA ALA A 60 -0.77 -1.24 -11.07
C ALA A 60 -0.47 0.27 -11.13
N MET A 61 -0.83 1.04 -10.09
CA MET A 61 -0.45 2.46 -9.95
C MET A 61 1.06 2.69 -9.77
N GLU A 62 1.87 1.65 -9.55
CA GLU A 62 3.34 1.76 -9.59
C GLU A 62 3.88 1.86 -11.03
N ARG A 63 3.03 1.79 -12.05
CA ARG A 63 3.43 1.86 -13.46
C ARG A 63 2.65 2.95 -14.21
N THR A 64 3.26 3.50 -15.25
CA THR A 64 2.59 4.46 -16.13
C THR A 64 1.64 3.74 -17.10
N PRO A 65 0.47 4.33 -17.40
CA PRO A 65 -0.02 5.65 -16.98
C PRO A 65 -0.89 5.62 -15.70
N ALA A 66 -1.18 4.44 -15.14
CA ALA A 66 -2.00 4.27 -13.94
C ALA A 66 -1.46 5.02 -12.71
N SER A 67 -0.15 5.30 -12.66
CA SER A 67 0.48 6.14 -11.64
C SER A 67 -0.07 7.57 -11.51
N SER A 68 -0.78 8.06 -12.53
CA SER A 68 -1.55 9.30 -12.45
C SER A 68 -2.72 9.25 -11.47
N HIS A 69 -3.07 8.05 -10.96
CA HIS A 69 -4.17 7.83 -10.03
C HIS A 69 -3.73 7.60 -8.57
N LEU A 70 -2.44 7.77 -8.24
CA LEU A 70 -1.92 7.56 -6.87
C LEU A 70 -2.66 8.36 -5.79
N GLU A 71 -3.19 9.53 -6.15
CA GLU A 71 -4.06 10.35 -5.27
C GLU A 71 -5.26 9.58 -4.70
N LEU A 72 -5.73 8.53 -5.36
CA LEU A 72 -6.81 7.67 -4.87
C LEU A 72 -6.43 6.94 -3.57
N LEU A 73 -5.14 6.68 -3.35
CA LEU A 73 -4.66 6.04 -2.11
C LEU A 73 -4.80 6.96 -0.89
N ALA A 74 -4.90 8.26 -1.11
CA ALA A 74 -5.15 9.25 -0.07
C ALA A 74 -6.63 9.56 0.15
N SER A 75 -7.54 8.90 -0.58
CA SER A 75 -8.99 9.06 -0.37
C SER A 75 -9.45 8.40 0.94
N ASP A 76 -10.70 8.65 1.35
CA ASP A 76 -11.32 8.19 2.62
C ASP A 76 -11.33 6.66 2.85
N ALA A 77 -10.78 5.87 1.93
CA ALA A 77 -10.90 4.42 1.91
C ALA A 77 -10.10 3.65 2.99
N CYS A 78 -9.43 4.33 3.93
CA CYS A 78 -8.73 3.70 5.07
C CYS A 78 -7.91 2.44 4.69
N ILE A 79 -7.14 2.50 3.61
CA ILE A 79 -6.42 1.36 3.02
C ILE A 79 -5.52 0.67 4.05
N PHE A 80 -4.76 1.46 4.81
CA PHE A 80 -3.83 0.92 5.81
C PHE A 80 -4.57 0.14 6.92
N PRO A 81 -5.59 0.71 7.61
CA PRO A 81 -6.43 -0.07 8.52
C PRO A 81 -7.07 -1.32 7.90
N ALA A 82 -7.50 -1.26 6.64
CA ALA A 82 -8.11 -2.38 5.93
C ALA A 82 -7.09 -3.53 5.72
N CYS A 83 -5.91 -3.21 5.20
CA CYS A 83 -4.82 -4.18 5.04
C CYS A 83 -4.40 -4.81 6.37
N ILE A 84 -4.28 -4.02 7.46
CA ILE A 84 -3.96 -4.57 8.79
C ILE A 84 -5.04 -5.53 9.30
N LYS A 85 -6.32 -5.23 9.08
CA LYS A 85 -7.42 -6.15 9.43
C LYS A 85 -7.34 -7.46 8.64
N ILE A 86 -7.02 -7.39 7.36
CA ILE A 86 -6.81 -8.56 6.49
C ILE A 86 -5.64 -9.40 7.02
N LEU A 87 -4.47 -8.78 7.25
CA LEU A 87 -3.31 -9.48 7.81
C LEU A 87 -3.66 -10.17 9.14
N ARG A 88 -4.29 -9.46 10.07
CA ARG A 88 -4.64 -10.02 11.39
C ARG A 88 -5.60 -11.20 11.29
N LYS A 89 -6.60 -11.12 10.42
CA LYS A 89 -7.60 -12.17 10.23
C LYS A 89 -6.96 -13.45 9.67
N HIS A 90 -6.04 -13.32 8.73
CA HIS A 90 -5.51 -14.47 7.99
C HIS A 90 -4.15 -14.99 8.52
N CYS A 91 -3.36 -14.18 9.23
CA CYS A 91 -2.10 -14.63 9.84
C CYS A 91 -2.30 -15.54 11.07
N HIS A 92 -3.47 -15.56 11.71
CA HIS A 92 -3.71 -16.34 12.92
C HIS A 92 -4.47 -17.67 12.69
N VAL A 93 -5.13 -17.84 11.54
CA VAL A 93 -6.13 -18.90 11.35
C VAL A 93 -5.56 -20.15 10.70
N GLU A 94 -4.50 -20.04 9.90
CA GLU A 94 -3.96 -21.17 9.14
C GLU A 94 -2.46 -21.31 9.38
N ARG A 95 -1.99 -22.51 9.72
CA ARG A 95 -0.54 -22.83 9.90
C ARG A 95 0.28 -22.71 8.61
N GLN A 96 -0.34 -22.26 7.52
CA GLN A 96 0.28 -21.82 6.27
C GLN A 96 0.06 -20.31 6.21
N GLY A 97 1.13 -19.53 6.28
CA GLY A 97 1.06 -18.09 6.44
C GLY A 97 0.45 -17.42 5.21
N LEU A 98 -0.29 -16.33 5.43
CA LEU A 98 -0.71 -15.43 4.36
C LEU A 98 0.45 -15.02 3.44
N PHE A 99 1.65 -14.87 4.03
CA PHE A 99 2.89 -14.53 3.35
C PHE A 99 3.52 -15.69 2.57
N ASP A 100 3.01 -16.93 2.71
CA ASP A 100 3.41 -18.05 1.84
C ASP A 100 2.76 -17.92 0.45
N HIS A 101 1.76 -17.05 0.31
CA HIS A 101 1.03 -16.78 -0.92
C HIS A 101 1.28 -15.35 -1.41
N ILE A 102 1.07 -15.14 -2.71
CA ILE A 102 1.24 -13.83 -3.32
C ILE A 102 0.31 -12.77 -2.71
N TYR A 103 -0.84 -13.19 -2.21
CA TYR A 103 -1.78 -12.33 -1.49
C TYR A 103 -1.12 -11.54 -0.36
N GLY A 104 -0.37 -12.19 0.53
CA GLY A 104 0.28 -11.53 1.66
C GLY A 104 1.34 -10.53 1.20
N LEU A 105 2.10 -10.88 0.17
CA LEU A 105 3.09 -10.00 -0.45
C LEU A 105 2.45 -8.75 -1.05
N LEU A 106 1.40 -8.91 -1.88
CA LEU A 106 0.70 -7.80 -2.53
C LEU A 106 -0.02 -6.92 -1.51
N CYS A 107 -0.60 -7.51 -0.45
CA CYS A 107 -1.17 -6.77 0.67
C CYS A 107 -0.11 -5.89 1.35
N PHE A 108 1.09 -6.42 1.59
CA PHE A 108 2.19 -5.66 2.18
C PHE A 108 2.68 -4.55 1.26
N GLN A 109 2.91 -4.84 -0.02
CA GLN A 109 3.30 -3.82 -1.02
C GLN A 109 2.25 -2.71 -1.12
N THR A 110 0.96 -3.05 -1.06
CA THR A 110 -0.12 -2.05 -1.06
C THR A 110 -0.05 -1.11 0.14
N MET A 111 0.31 -1.63 1.32
CA MET A 111 0.54 -0.78 2.50
C MET A 111 1.75 0.13 2.31
N VAL A 112 2.87 -0.40 1.79
CA VAL A 112 4.09 0.37 1.52
C VAL A 112 3.78 1.52 0.56
N LEU A 113 3.13 1.23 -0.57
CA LEU A 113 2.73 2.23 -1.56
C LEU A 113 1.83 3.31 -0.93
N SER A 114 0.85 2.90 -0.13
CA SER A 114 -0.05 3.83 0.58
C SER A 114 0.70 4.75 1.53
N VAL A 115 1.66 4.21 2.29
CA VAL A 115 2.51 5.00 3.21
C VAL A 115 3.39 5.99 2.43
N GLN A 116 4.01 5.55 1.33
CA GLN A 116 4.83 6.41 0.48
C GLN A 116 4.01 7.59 -0.08
N VAL A 117 2.79 7.33 -0.56
CA VAL A 117 1.89 8.39 -1.01
C VAL A 117 1.47 9.32 0.13
N ALA A 118 1.17 8.78 1.31
CA ALA A 118 0.83 9.59 2.49
C ALA A 118 1.99 10.53 2.88
N ILE A 119 3.23 10.05 2.86
CA ILE A 119 4.44 10.86 3.10
C ILE A 119 4.53 12.02 2.10
N LEU A 120 4.35 11.73 0.81
CA LEU A 120 4.39 12.77 -0.22
C LEU A 120 3.23 13.77 -0.09
N LEU A 121 2.05 13.33 0.34
CA LEU A 121 0.91 14.20 0.57
C LEU A 121 1.16 15.13 1.76
N GLN A 122 1.58 14.57 2.91
CA GLN A 122 1.87 15.33 4.12
C GLN A 122 2.97 16.37 3.92
N THR A 123 3.95 16.08 3.06
CA THR A 123 5.04 17.02 2.73
C THR A 123 4.71 17.97 1.57
N GLY A 124 3.50 17.90 1.01
CA GLY A 124 3.08 18.74 -0.12
C GLY A 124 3.83 18.44 -1.42
N ARG A 125 4.44 17.26 -1.57
CA ARG A 125 5.28 16.85 -2.70
C ARG A 125 4.56 15.96 -3.72
N LEU A 126 3.37 15.45 -3.40
CA LEU A 126 2.64 14.55 -4.29
C LEU A 126 2.33 15.19 -5.66
N GLY A 127 1.85 16.44 -5.68
CA GLY A 127 1.50 17.12 -6.93
C GLY A 127 2.69 17.32 -7.87
N SER A 128 3.84 17.75 -7.34
CA SER A 128 5.06 17.92 -8.15
C SER A 128 5.64 16.57 -8.59
N PHE A 129 5.52 15.53 -7.77
CA PHE A 129 5.86 14.16 -8.16
C PHE A 129 5.01 13.68 -9.34
N LEU A 130 3.68 13.79 -9.24
CA LEU A 130 2.74 13.41 -10.32
C LEU A 130 3.02 14.15 -11.62
N ALA A 131 3.33 15.46 -11.55
CA ALA A 131 3.73 16.23 -12.71
C ALA A 131 5.04 15.71 -13.34
N SER A 132 6.02 15.30 -12.53
CA SER A 132 7.31 14.80 -13.02
C SER A 132 7.21 13.43 -13.69
N ILE A 133 6.31 12.56 -13.24
CA ILE A 133 6.14 11.21 -13.81
C ILE A 133 5.24 11.19 -15.06
N ARG A 134 4.51 12.27 -15.34
CA ARG A 134 3.61 12.36 -16.51
C ARG A 134 4.33 12.14 -17.85
N ASN A 135 5.62 12.47 -17.92
CA ASN A 135 6.44 12.36 -19.12
C ASN A 135 7.24 11.05 -19.19
N GLN A 136 7.06 10.14 -18.23
CA GLN A 136 7.74 8.84 -18.26
C GLN A 136 7.19 7.97 -19.40
N PRO A 137 8.02 7.11 -20.01
CA PRO A 137 7.56 6.19 -21.06
C PRO A 137 6.42 5.30 -20.55
N HIS A 138 5.56 4.86 -21.47
CA HIS A 138 4.47 3.94 -21.11
C HIS A 138 5.02 2.65 -20.49
N ASP A 139 4.30 2.09 -19.52
CA ASP A 139 4.67 0.89 -18.77
C ASP A 139 5.97 0.98 -17.94
N SER A 140 6.46 2.20 -17.69
CA SER A 140 7.61 2.43 -16.82
C SER A 140 7.20 2.31 -15.36
N SER A 141 7.99 1.57 -14.57
CA SER A 141 7.85 1.57 -13.12
C SER A 141 8.29 2.91 -12.54
N ILE A 142 7.48 3.46 -11.64
CA ILE A 142 7.80 4.68 -10.87
C ILE A 142 8.36 4.36 -9.48
N ALA A 143 8.55 3.09 -9.12
CA ALA A 143 8.90 2.68 -7.77
C ALA A 143 10.22 3.32 -7.28
N LEU A 144 11.26 3.36 -8.13
CA LEU A 144 12.53 4.00 -7.80
C LEU A 144 12.37 5.51 -7.58
N LEU A 145 11.67 6.19 -8.49
CA LEU A 145 11.40 7.63 -8.38
C LEU A 145 10.59 7.95 -7.12
N LEU A 146 9.60 7.11 -6.79
CA LEU A 146 8.79 7.25 -5.58
C LEU A 146 9.65 7.08 -4.32
N CYS A 147 10.49 6.04 -4.27
CA CYS A 147 11.43 5.79 -3.18
C CYS A 147 12.40 6.96 -2.98
N GLU A 148 13.02 7.47 -4.05
CA GLU A 148 13.92 8.62 -4.00
C GLU A 148 13.22 9.86 -3.42
N ARG A 149 11.98 10.13 -3.86
CA ARG A 149 11.20 11.28 -3.38
C ARG A 149 10.80 11.17 -1.93
N VAL A 150 10.43 9.98 -1.48
CA VAL A 150 10.11 9.68 -0.08
C VAL A 150 11.37 9.79 0.79
N LEU A 151 12.51 9.29 0.32
CA LEU A 151 13.79 9.44 1.02
C LEU A 151 14.19 10.91 1.14
N GLN A 152 14.02 11.69 0.07
CA GLN A 152 14.26 13.13 0.11
C GLN A 152 13.32 13.82 1.10
N ALA A 153 12.03 13.47 1.10
CA ALA A 153 11.03 14.05 2.00
C ALA A 153 11.33 13.75 3.47
N THR A 154 11.72 12.51 3.79
CA THR A 154 12.09 12.07 5.13
C THR A 154 13.40 12.72 5.59
N THR A 155 14.41 12.82 4.72
CA THR A 155 15.69 13.47 5.02
C THR A 155 15.50 14.96 5.31
N ASP A 156 14.70 15.66 4.50
CA ASP A 156 14.38 17.07 4.70
C ASP A 156 13.56 17.29 5.99
N ALA A 157 12.72 16.32 6.39
CA ALA A 157 11.99 16.38 7.66
C ALA A 157 12.93 16.21 8.87
N SER A 158 13.92 15.31 8.78
CA SER A 158 14.85 15.00 9.87
C SER A 158 15.97 16.03 10.03
N PHE A 159 16.46 16.59 8.93
CA PHE A 159 17.68 17.43 8.92
C PHE A 159 17.47 18.82 8.30
N GLY A 160 16.31 19.09 7.70
CA GLY A 160 16.01 20.37 7.07
C GLY A 160 15.57 21.44 8.07
N ALA A 161 15.46 22.68 7.59
CA ALA A 161 14.84 23.75 8.36
C ALA A 161 13.39 23.36 8.69
N LYS A 162 13.03 23.34 9.99
CA LYS A 162 11.68 22.99 10.47
C LYS A 162 10.62 23.81 9.71
N ARG A 163 9.97 23.19 8.71
CA ARG A 163 8.78 23.73 8.08
C ARG A 163 7.57 23.19 8.84
N ARG A 164 6.58 24.04 9.13
CA ARG A 164 5.29 23.60 9.69
C ARG A 164 4.71 22.56 8.73
N GLY A 165 4.43 21.35 9.22
CA GLY A 165 3.82 20.26 8.45
C GLY A 165 4.70 19.00 8.27
N THR A 166 6.04 19.13 8.27
CA THR A 166 6.96 17.97 8.25
C THR A 166 6.99 17.19 9.57
N GLU A 167 6.44 17.77 10.64
CA GLU A 167 6.39 17.24 12.01
C GLU A 167 5.47 16.01 12.18
N TRP A 168 4.70 15.64 11.16
CA TRP A 168 3.64 14.61 11.26
C TRP A 168 3.97 13.28 10.60
N LEU A 169 5.17 13.14 10.00
CA LEU A 169 5.43 12.08 9.05
C LEU A 169 5.25 10.66 9.62
N LEU A 170 5.51 10.49 10.92
CA LEU A 170 5.41 9.21 11.65
C LEU A 170 5.09 9.39 13.15
N GLY A 171 4.56 10.55 13.57
CA GLY A 171 4.36 10.85 14.99
C GLY A 171 5.66 11.02 15.79
N TRP A 172 6.75 11.41 15.14
CA TRP A 172 8.02 11.71 15.81
C TRP A 172 7.90 13.06 16.50
N TYR A 173 7.35 13.02 17.69
CA TYR A 173 7.30 14.13 18.62
C TYR A 173 8.45 13.94 19.62
N ASP A 174 9.34 14.95 19.76
CA ASP A 174 9.96 15.25 21.05
C ASP A 174 8.93 15.99 21.91
N ASP A 175 7.99 15.23 22.47
CA ASP A 175 6.90 15.83 23.23
C ASP A 175 7.41 16.19 24.61
N GLU A 176 7.71 17.47 24.82
CA GLU A 176 7.86 18.04 26.16
C GLU A 176 6.58 17.81 27.02
N ILE A 177 5.44 17.40 26.42
CA ILE A 177 4.21 16.99 27.10
C ILE A 177 4.11 15.45 27.32
N ALA A 178 4.92 14.62 26.64
CA ALA A 178 5.00 13.16 26.91
C ALA A 178 5.72 12.80 28.22
N GLY A 179 5.93 13.78 29.09
CA GLY A 179 5.97 13.57 30.54
C GLY A 179 4.64 13.06 31.13
N ARG A 180 3.58 12.85 30.34
CA ARG A 180 2.39 12.11 30.78
C ARG A 180 2.23 10.78 30.06
N GLN A 181 2.42 9.73 30.85
CA GLN A 181 2.15 8.32 30.61
C GLN A 181 0.99 8.10 29.63
N TRP A 182 1.27 7.29 28.61
CA TRP A 182 0.31 6.51 27.85
C TRP A 182 -0.68 5.84 28.81
N THR A 183 -1.82 6.48 29.05
CA THR A 183 -2.98 5.81 29.65
C THR A 183 -3.70 5.13 28.51
N SER A 184 -3.35 3.85 28.33
CA SER A 184 -4.14 2.77 27.76
C SER A 184 -5.58 3.20 27.41
N CYS A 185 -5.95 3.04 26.14
CA CYS A 185 -7.33 2.89 25.72
C CYS A 185 -7.97 1.72 26.48
N ARG A 186 -8.52 1.99 27.66
CA ARG A 186 -9.52 1.12 28.29
C ARG A 186 -10.82 1.32 27.53
N VAL A 187 -11.17 0.30 26.77
CA VAL A 187 -12.50 0.04 26.22
C VAL A 187 -13.51 0.13 27.38
N ARG A 188 -14.57 0.91 27.18
CA ARG A 188 -15.76 0.88 28.04
C ARG A 188 -16.62 -0.33 27.72
#